data_AF-M0HTG1-F1
#
_entry.id   AF-M0HTG1-F1
#
_cell.length_a   1.000
_cell.length_b   1.000
_cell.length_c   1.000
_cell.angle_alpha   90.00
_cell.angle_beta   90.00
_cell.angle_gamma   90.00
#
_symmetry.space_group_name_H-M   'P 1'
#
loop_
_entity.id
_entity.type
_entity.pdbx_description
1 polymer ?
#
loop_
_entity_poly.entity_id
_entity_poly.type
_entity_poly.pdbx_seq_one_letter_code
_entity_poly.pdbx_strand_id
1 'polypeptide(L)'
;MQTHIVPVGFDYDRLIAPLIRDQLDVDRVILLEGAVGSEANVEYSRNLSGKLEKDFENLLGAETERVIVDDVYDYDAAFEQAYDLINAELDADDELRGDDDEPGEVWVNVSAMPRPVSFAFATAAHSIMVERQADRERIHTYYTAPEKYLETELAEELRTERALLQDLLDSGEIDADRIRERLDATSDLLSEFDERGTTIGAKQIDGRHIVELPVASFSNVKPFEEVILFKLGEHGEFGSVSELAEALAREMNEEYTDSFRSKVIYNVDRLGPGGKGYIEQEERGKSYRTRLSRIGELWVRAHADSDE
;
A
#
# COMPACT_ATOMS: atom_id res chain seq x y z
N MET A 1 0.75 -12.77 -13.77
CA MET A 1 1.84 -11.77 -13.81
C MET A 1 1.60 -10.72 -12.73
N GLN A 2 2.59 -10.34 -11.92
CA GLN A 2 2.48 -9.28 -10.92
C GLN A 2 3.18 -8.00 -11.40
N THR A 3 2.37 -6.98 -11.75
CA THR A 3 2.85 -5.65 -12.16
C THR A 3 2.81 -4.69 -10.97
N HIS A 4 3.95 -4.10 -10.61
CA HIS A 4 4.04 -3.07 -9.58
C HIS A 4 4.12 -1.67 -10.19
N ILE A 5 3.18 -0.80 -9.85
CA ILE A 5 3.24 0.63 -10.18
C ILE A 5 3.93 1.36 -9.02
N VAL A 6 5.13 1.85 -9.27
CA VAL A 6 6.05 2.34 -8.24
C VAL A 6 6.33 3.83 -8.46
N PRO A 7 5.89 4.71 -7.55
CA PRO A 7 6.13 6.13 -7.66
C PRO A 7 7.58 6.46 -7.30
N VAL A 8 8.37 6.92 -8.26
CA VAL A 8 9.75 7.35 -8.00
C VAL A 8 9.72 8.78 -7.45
N GLY A 9 9.95 8.89 -6.15
CA GLY A 9 10.13 10.16 -5.47
C GLY A 9 11.56 10.35 -5.01
N PHE A 10 11.72 10.66 -3.72
CA PHE A 10 13.01 10.78 -3.05
C PHE A 10 13.26 9.62 -2.08
N ASP A 11 12.56 8.48 -2.20
CA ASP A 11 12.77 7.34 -1.30
C ASP A 11 13.23 6.11 -2.10
N TYR A 12 14.29 5.45 -1.65
CA TYR A 12 14.78 4.21 -2.23
C TYR A 12 14.26 2.99 -1.46
N ASP A 13 14.58 2.92 -0.15
CA ASP A 13 14.39 1.71 0.65
C ASP A 13 12.93 1.25 0.68
N ARG A 14 11.98 2.20 0.77
CA ARG A 14 10.55 1.91 0.85
C ARG A 14 9.93 1.36 -0.44
N LEU A 15 10.63 1.48 -1.57
CA LEU A 15 10.10 1.06 -2.87
C LEU A 15 10.50 -0.37 -3.23
N ILE A 16 11.69 -0.81 -2.82
CA ILE A 16 12.24 -2.12 -3.21
C ILE A 16 12.49 -3.07 -2.03
N ALA A 17 12.95 -2.56 -0.87
CA ALA A 17 13.33 -3.41 0.26
C ALA A 17 12.15 -4.27 0.80
N PRO A 18 10.90 -3.77 0.88
CA PRO A 18 9.77 -4.60 1.30
C PRO A 18 9.53 -5.79 0.38
N LEU A 19 9.63 -5.59 -0.93
CA LEU A 19 9.37 -6.61 -1.95
C LEU A 19 10.37 -7.77 -1.81
N ILE A 20 11.65 -7.42 -1.60
CA ILE A 20 12.71 -8.41 -1.36
C ILE A 20 12.52 -9.11 -0.01
N ARG A 21 12.27 -8.35 1.06
CA ARG A 21 12.20 -8.89 2.43
C ARG A 21 11.00 -9.82 2.62
N ASP A 22 9.87 -9.47 2.03
CA ASP A 22 8.64 -10.26 2.10
C ASP A 22 8.55 -11.32 0.99
N GLN A 23 9.57 -11.41 0.12
CA GLN A 23 9.64 -12.38 -1.00
C GLN A 23 8.41 -12.32 -1.90
N LEU A 24 8.01 -11.10 -2.27
CA LEU A 24 6.92 -10.91 -3.22
C LEU A 24 7.43 -11.16 -4.64
N ASP A 25 6.57 -11.80 -5.44
CA ASP A 25 6.82 -11.99 -6.86
C ASP A 25 6.67 -10.63 -7.57
N VAL A 26 7.62 -10.28 -8.44
CA VAL A 26 7.59 -9.01 -9.16
C VAL A 26 8.02 -9.29 -10.59
N ASP A 27 7.03 -9.49 -11.46
CA ASP A 27 7.30 -9.80 -12.87
C ASP A 27 7.59 -8.52 -13.67
N ARG A 28 6.87 -7.44 -13.37
CA ARG A 28 6.99 -6.16 -14.05
C ARG A 28 6.89 -4.98 -13.10
N VAL A 29 7.62 -3.91 -13.38
CA VAL A 29 7.61 -2.66 -12.61
C VAL A 29 7.44 -1.47 -13.53
N ILE A 30 6.46 -0.62 -13.23
CA ILE A 30 6.23 0.65 -13.88
C ILE A 30 6.67 1.75 -12.93
N LEU A 31 7.84 2.33 -13.21
CA LEU A 31 8.44 3.43 -12.47
C LEU A 31 7.82 4.75 -12.92
N LEU A 32 7.03 5.38 -12.06
CA LEU A 32 6.49 6.71 -12.34
C LEU A 32 7.56 7.76 -12.08
N GLU A 33 7.91 8.56 -13.08
CA GLU A 33 8.87 9.65 -12.98
C GLU A 33 8.14 10.99 -13.05
N GLY A 34 8.22 11.78 -11.97
CA GLY A 34 7.62 13.10 -11.91
C GLY A 34 8.67 14.17 -11.68
N ALA A 35 8.59 15.29 -12.41
CA ALA A 35 9.48 16.42 -12.16
C ALA A 35 9.04 17.17 -10.89
N VAL A 36 9.88 17.16 -9.84
CA VAL A 36 9.59 17.88 -8.59
C VAL A 36 10.64 18.95 -8.32
N GLY A 37 10.28 20.22 -8.45
CA GLY A 37 11.10 21.34 -7.99
C GLY A 37 12.24 21.74 -8.96
N SER A 38 13.47 21.86 -8.43
CA SER A 38 14.63 22.41 -9.16
C SER A 38 15.24 21.43 -10.16
N GLU A 39 16.09 21.91 -11.08
CA GLU A 39 16.85 21.03 -12.00
C GLU A 39 17.67 19.97 -11.24
N ALA A 40 18.26 20.33 -10.10
CA ALA A 40 19.01 19.40 -9.26
C ALA A 40 18.13 18.28 -8.68
N ASN A 41 16.88 18.60 -8.30
CA ASN A 41 15.93 17.60 -7.83
C ASN A 41 15.51 16.65 -8.96
N VAL A 42 15.35 17.17 -10.18
CA VAL A 42 15.04 16.36 -11.36
C VAL A 42 16.20 15.41 -11.69
N GLU A 43 17.44 15.90 -11.63
CA GLU A 43 18.64 15.07 -11.81
C GLU A 43 18.74 13.98 -10.73
N TYR A 44 18.49 14.35 -9.48
CA TYR A 44 18.46 13.41 -8.37
C TYR A 44 17.41 12.30 -8.57
N SER A 45 16.17 12.67 -8.90
CA SER A 45 15.08 11.72 -9.15
C SER A 45 15.40 10.79 -10.33
N ARG A 46 16.02 11.30 -11.40
CA ARG A 46 16.48 10.47 -12.53
C ARG A 46 17.57 9.48 -12.13
N ASN A 47 18.54 9.91 -11.32
CA ASN A 47 19.60 9.02 -10.82
C ASN A 47 19.01 7.92 -9.94
N LEU A 48 18.08 8.26 -9.06
CA LEU A 48 17.39 7.31 -8.21
C LEU A 48 16.52 6.33 -9.01
N SER A 49 15.78 6.81 -10.01
CA SER A 49 15.04 5.97 -10.96
C SER A 49 15.97 4.99 -11.69
N GLY A 50 17.12 5.45 -12.18
CA GLY A 50 18.12 4.60 -12.84
C GLY A 50 18.78 3.58 -11.92
N LYS A 51 18.87 3.86 -10.63
CA LYS A 51 19.31 2.90 -9.62
C LYS A 51 18.21 1.85 -9.37
N LEU A 52 16.98 2.29 -9.09
CA LEU A 52 15.83 1.42 -8.84
C LEU A 52 15.57 0.47 -10.01
N GLU A 53 15.59 0.96 -11.25
CA GLU A 53 15.42 0.14 -12.46
C GLU A 53 16.41 -1.05 -12.46
N LYS A 54 17.69 -0.77 -12.30
CA LYS A 54 18.73 -1.81 -12.25
C LYS A 54 18.54 -2.76 -11.08
N ASP A 55 18.13 -2.26 -9.92
CA ASP A 55 17.98 -3.10 -8.75
C ASP A 55 16.72 -3.99 -8.85
N PHE A 56 15.65 -3.51 -9.47
CA PHE A 56 14.48 -4.34 -9.83
C PHE A 56 14.85 -5.44 -10.83
N GLU A 57 15.58 -5.11 -11.90
CA GLU A 57 16.05 -6.09 -12.87
C GLU A 57 17.01 -7.13 -12.23
N ASN A 58 18.00 -6.67 -11.46
CA ASN A 58 19.07 -7.54 -10.95
C ASN A 58 18.66 -8.37 -9.72
N LEU A 59 17.85 -7.80 -8.82
CA LEU A 59 17.50 -8.45 -7.56
C LEU A 59 16.18 -9.22 -7.64
N LEU A 60 15.23 -8.73 -8.43
CA LEU A 60 13.89 -9.32 -8.55
C LEU A 60 13.64 -9.96 -9.92
N GLY A 61 14.49 -9.70 -10.93
CA GLY A 61 14.31 -10.25 -12.27
C GLY A 61 13.16 -9.61 -13.05
N ALA A 62 12.67 -8.46 -12.58
CA ALA A 62 11.49 -7.81 -13.12
C ALA A 62 11.79 -7.08 -14.43
N GLU A 63 10.83 -7.08 -15.36
CA GLU A 63 10.82 -6.16 -16.49
C GLU A 63 10.47 -4.75 -16.02
N THR A 64 11.20 -3.74 -16.49
CA THR A 64 10.98 -2.36 -16.02
C THR A 64 10.57 -1.42 -17.15
N GLU A 65 9.58 -0.57 -16.88
CA GLU A 65 9.17 0.53 -17.73
C GLU A 65 9.13 1.83 -16.95
N ARG A 66 9.42 2.96 -17.61
CA ARG A 66 9.34 4.29 -17.02
C ARG A 66 8.21 5.08 -17.66
N VAL A 67 7.36 5.66 -16.83
CA VAL A 67 6.22 6.47 -17.26
C VAL A 67 6.30 7.84 -16.62
N ILE A 68 6.19 8.89 -17.42
CA ILE A 68 6.29 10.27 -16.95
C ILE A 68 4.95 10.73 -16.37
N VAL A 69 4.98 11.39 -15.22
CA VAL A 69 3.86 12.17 -14.66
C VAL A 69 4.15 13.64 -14.90
N ASP A 70 3.39 14.26 -15.81
CA ASP A 70 3.66 15.61 -16.34
C ASP A 70 3.63 16.70 -15.25
N ASP A 71 2.61 16.69 -14.40
CA ASP A 71 2.50 17.57 -13.23
C ASP A 71 2.12 16.77 -11.99
N VAL A 72 3.08 16.61 -11.09
CA VAL A 72 2.91 15.88 -9.81
C VAL A 72 1.96 16.58 -8.83
N TYR A 73 1.52 17.80 -9.14
CA TYR A 73 0.55 18.57 -8.35
C TYR A 73 -0.84 18.61 -8.98
N ASP A 74 -1.00 18.12 -10.22
CA ASP A 74 -2.30 17.98 -10.86
C ASP A 74 -2.93 16.64 -10.49
N TYR A 75 -3.81 16.68 -9.48
CA TYR A 75 -4.52 15.50 -9.01
C TYR A 75 -5.41 14.89 -10.10
N ASP A 76 -6.11 15.71 -10.90
CA ASP A 76 -7.09 15.24 -11.86
C ASP A 76 -6.37 14.52 -13.03
N ALA A 77 -5.30 15.12 -13.55
CA ALA A 77 -4.48 14.50 -14.58
C ALA A 77 -3.78 13.22 -14.08
N ALA A 78 -3.25 13.22 -12.86
CA ALA A 78 -2.67 12.03 -12.25
C ALA A 78 -3.72 10.92 -12.05
N PHE A 79 -4.98 11.27 -11.75
CA PHE A 79 -6.06 10.30 -11.61
C PHE A 79 -6.42 9.67 -12.95
N GLU A 80 -6.59 10.48 -14.01
CA GLU A 80 -6.86 9.98 -15.36
C GLU A 80 -5.75 9.04 -15.83
N GLN A 81 -4.49 9.45 -15.66
CA GLN A 81 -3.33 8.63 -16.01
C GLN A 81 -3.29 7.32 -15.22
N ALA A 82 -3.53 7.35 -13.91
CA ALA A 82 -3.55 6.16 -13.07
C ALA A 82 -4.67 5.20 -13.48
N TYR A 83 -5.86 5.74 -13.76
CA TYR A 83 -7.02 4.96 -14.15
C TYR A 83 -6.78 4.25 -15.48
N ASP A 84 -6.23 4.95 -16.47
CA ASP A 84 -5.89 4.39 -17.78
C ASP A 84 -4.77 3.34 -17.67
N LEU A 85 -3.72 3.63 -16.90
CA LEU A 85 -2.58 2.73 -16.71
C LEU A 85 -3.00 1.42 -16.04
N ILE A 86 -3.74 1.48 -14.93
CA ILE A 86 -4.16 0.28 -14.20
C ILE A 86 -5.09 -0.59 -15.08
N ASN A 87 -6.04 0.02 -15.80
CA ASN A 87 -6.91 -0.74 -16.69
C ASN A 87 -6.13 -1.37 -17.85
N ALA A 88 -5.18 -0.64 -18.45
CA ALA A 88 -4.35 -1.18 -19.52
C ALA A 88 -3.55 -2.41 -19.05
N GLU A 89 -3.03 -2.40 -17.83
CA GLU A 89 -2.31 -3.55 -17.26
C GLU A 89 -3.22 -4.76 -17.01
N LEU A 90 -4.43 -4.53 -16.48
CA LEU A 90 -5.42 -5.59 -16.28
C LEU A 90 -5.86 -6.20 -17.61
N ASP A 91 -6.12 -5.36 -18.61
CA ASP A 91 -6.59 -5.78 -19.94
C ASP A 91 -5.48 -6.49 -20.73
N ALA A 92 -4.23 -6.02 -20.64
CA ALA A 92 -3.09 -6.66 -21.31
C ALA A 92 -2.83 -8.07 -20.76
N ASP A 93 -2.95 -8.26 -19.45
CA ASP A 93 -2.87 -9.58 -18.84
C ASP A 93 -3.99 -10.49 -19.35
N ASP A 94 -5.24 -10.02 -19.38
CA ASP A 94 -6.39 -10.78 -19.89
C ASP A 94 -6.22 -11.24 -21.35
N GLU A 95 -5.60 -10.42 -22.21
CA GLU A 95 -5.34 -10.75 -23.61
C GLU A 95 -4.23 -11.80 -23.81
N LEU A 96 -3.25 -11.83 -22.92
CA LEU A 96 -2.08 -12.73 -23.00
C LEU A 96 -2.32 -14.07 -22.29
N ARG A 97 -3.31 -14.13 -21.40
CA ARG A 97 -3.59 -15.27 -20.52
C ARG A 97 -4.22 -16.46 -21.26
N GLY A 98 -3.75 -17.67 -20.97
CA GLY A 98 -4.46 -18.90 -21.33
C GLY A 98 -5.65 -19.16 -20.40
N ASP A 99 -6.61 -19.99 -20.82
CA ASP A 99 -7.81 -20.32 -20.02
C ASP A 99 -7.49 -20.91 -18.63
N ASP A 100 -6.30 -21.51 -18.45
CA ASP A 100 -5.86 -22.19 -17.22
C ASP A 100 -4.86 -21.38 -16.36
N ASP A 101 -4.42 -20.20 -16.80
CA ASP A 101 -3.43 -19.41 -16.05
C ASP A 101 -4.10 -18.62 -14.91
N GLU A 102 -3.36 -18.37 -13.82
CA GLU A 102 -3.83 -17.47 -12.75
C GLU A 102 -3.93 -16.03 -13.28
N PRO A 103 -4.96 -15.25 -12.88
CA PRO A 103 -5.07 -13.85 -13.29
C PRO A 103 -3.87 -13.05 -12.75
N GLY A 104 -3.33 -12.16 -13.56
CA GLY A 104 -2.33 -11.20 -13.12
C GLY A 104 -2.89 -10.18 -12.15
N GLU A 105 -1.98 -9.57 -11.38
CA GLU A 105 -2.27 -8.62 -10.32
C GLU A 105 -1.54 -7.29 -10.58
N VAL A 106 -2.18 -6.20 -10.18
CA VAL A 106 -1.63 -4.84 -10.24
C VAL A 106 -1.47 -4.29 -8.82
N TRP A 107 -0.22 -4.02 -8.46
CA TRP A 107 0.19 -3.57 -7.14
C TRP A 107 0.62 -2.09 -7.18
N VAL A 108 -0.20 -1.21 -6.63
CA VAL A 108 0.00 0.25 -6.61
C VAL A 108 0.66 0.68 -5.30
N ASN A 109 1.93 1.06 -5.38
CA ASN A 109 2.65 1.63 -4.24
C ASN A 109 2.33 3.12 -4.09
N VAL A 110 2.04 3.60 -2.88
CA VAL A 110 1.73 5.02 -2.62
C VAL A 110 2.74 5.71 -1.68
N SER A 111 3.95 5.16 -1.59
CA SER A 111 4.92 5.51 -0.55
C SER A 111 5.71 6.80 -0.77
N ALA A 112 6.20 7.08 -1.99
CA ALA A 112 7.31 8.02 -2.18
C ALA A 112 7.01 9.29 -3.03
N MET A 113 5.90 9.37 -3.76
CA MET A 113 5.57 10.58 -4.54
C MET A 113 4.84 11.66 -3.73
N PRO A 114 4.75 12.90 -4.25
CA PRO A 114 3.87 13.93 -3.70
C PRO A 114 2.45 13.40 -3.49
N ARG A 115 1.84 13.85 -2.40
CA ARG A 115 0.49 13.41 -1.98
C ARG A 115 -0.57 13.46 -3.08
N PRO A 116 -0.63 14.48 -3.97
CA PRO A 116 -1.62 14.48 -5.05
C PRO A 116 -1.56 13.22 -5.92
N VAL A 117 -0.36 12.81 -6.37
CA VAL A 117 -0.19 11.59 -7.17
C VAL A 117 -0.52 10.34 -6.35
N SER A 118 0.01 10.20 -5.13
CA SER A 118 -0.28 9.04 -4.28
C SER A 118 -1.78 8.86 -4.02
N PHE A 119 -2.51 9.95 -3.75
CA PHE A 119 -3.95 9.89 -3.55
C PHE A 119 -4.72 9.66 -4.85
N ALA A 120 -4.28 10.23 -5.96
CA ALA A 120 -4.89 10.02 -7.26
C ALA A 120 -4.80 8.54 -7.68
N PHE A 121 -3.62 7.93 -7.57
CA PHE A 121 -3.40 6.52 -7.88
C PHE A 121 -4.16 5.59 -6.93
N ALA A 122 -4.16 5.85 -5.62
CA ALA A 122 -4.99 5.10 -4.68
C ALA A 122 -6.48 5.18 -5.03
N THR A 123 -6.96 6.40 -5.35
CA THR A 123 -8.37 6.61 -5.68
C THR A 123 -8.74 5.94 -7.00
N ALA A 124 -7.88 6.00 -8.02
CA ALA A 124 -8.09 5.32 -9.29
C ALA A 124 -8.17 3.79 -9.10
N ALA A 125 -7.22 3.19 -8.38
CA ALA A 125 -7.24 1.77 -8.04
C ALA A 125 -8.55 1.40 -7.33
N HIS A 126 -8.98 2.20 -6.34
CA HIS A 126 -10.22 1.96 -5.61
C HIS A 126 -11.48 2.10 -6.50
N SER A 127 -11.52 3.10 -7.39
CA SER A 127 -12.62 3.27 -8.34
C SER A 127 -12.74 2.07 -9.26
N ILE A 128 -11.62 1.58 -9.79
CA ILE A 128 -11.58 0.39 -10.65
C ILE A 128 -12.05 -0.84 -9.88
N MET A 129 -11.61 -1.05 -8.64
CA MET A 129 -12.09 -2.17 -7.79
C MET A 129 -13.62 -2.16 -7.57
N VAL A 130 -14.24 -0.98 -7.58
CA VAL A 130 -15.69 -0.83 -7.44
C VAL A 130 -16.42 -1.06 -8.77
N GLU A 131 -15.85 -0.58 -9.87
CA GLU A 131 -16.45 -0.64 -11.21
C GLU A 131 -16.26 -2.02 -11.87
N ARG A 132 -15.08 -2.64 -11.69
CA ARG A 132 -14.68 -3.95 -12.20
C ARG A 132 -14.61 -4.98 -11.07
N GLN A 133 -15.78 -5.36 -10.54
CA GLN A 133 -15.86 -6.27 -9.38
C GLN A 133 -15.13 -7.60 -9.55
N ALA A 134 -15.04 -8.12 -10.78
CA ALA A 134 -14.32 -9.35 -11.09
C ALA A 134 -12.80 -9.21 -10.91
N ASP A 135 -12.26 -8.00 -11.08
CA ASP A 135 -10.83 -7.70 -10.97
C ASP A 135 -10.47 -7.17 -9.58
N ARG A 136 -11.42 -7.08 -8.67
CA ARG A 136 -11.22 -6.49 -7.34
C ARG A 136 -10.09 -7.15 -6.56
N GLU A 137 -9.97 -8.48 -6.65
CA GLU A 137 -8.93 -9.24 -5.94
C GLU A 137 -7.57 -9.18 -6.65
N ARG A 138 -7.51 -8.60 -7.86
CA ARG A 138 -6.27 -8.42 -8.63
C ARG A 138 -5.60 -7.07 -8.38
N ILE A 139 -6.25 -6.15 -7.66
CA ILE A 139 -5.78 -4.77 -7.49
C ILE A 139 -5.42 -4.54 -6.03
N HIS A 140 -4.16 -4.19 -5.79
CA HIS A 140 -3.62 -3.99 -4.45
C HIS A 140 -3.03 -2.59 -4.32
N THR A 141 -3.60 -1.75 -3.46
CA THR A 141 -2.97 -0.47 -3.11
C THR A 141 -2.21 -0.65 -1.81
N TYR A 142 -0.95 -0.21 -1.73
CA TYR A 142 -0.15 -0.46 -0.56
C TYR A 142 0.82 0.66 -0.18
N TYR A 143 1.15 0.68 1.11
CA TYR A 143 2.06 1.64 1.72
C TYR A 143 3.15 0.92 2.52
N THR A 144 4.37 1.44 2.44
CA THR A 144 5.49 1.01 3.27
C THR A 144 5.88 2.13 4.21
N ALA A 145 5.87 1.83 5.52
CA ALA A 145 6.35 2.74 6.55
C ALA A 145 7.88 2.75 6.59
N PRO A 146 8.54 3.92 6.68
CA PRO A 146 9.98 3.97 6.94
C PRO A 146 10.31 3.57 8.37
N GLU A 147 11.55 3.13 8.59
CA GLU A 147 12.11 2.99 9.94
C GLU A 147 12.49 4.38 10.51
N LYS A 148 12.97 5.27 9.64
CA LYS A 148 13.47 6.60 10.01
C LYS A 148 13.29 7.63 8.88
N TYR A 149 13.11 8.89 9.25
CA TYR A 149 13.04 10.07 8.37
C TYR A 149 14.34 10.87 8.48
N LEU A 150 15.03 11.11 7.36
CA LEU A 150 16.32 11.81 7.34
C LEU A 150 16.16 13.33 7.41
N GLU A 151 14.98 13.88 7.11
CA GLU A 151 14.75 15.32 7.07
C GLU A 151 15.01 15.99 8.42
N THR A 152 14.71 15.29 9.51
CA THR A 152 14.99 15.79 10.86
C THR A 152 16.48 15.86 11.16
N GLU A 153 17.25 14.87 10.70
CA GLU A 153 18.71 14.84 10.88
C GLU A 153 19.41 15.88 10.02
N LEU A 154 18.97 16.04 8.76
CA LEU A 154 19.43 17.11 7.89
C LEU A 154 19.18 18.49 8.54
N ALA A 155 18.00 18.69 9.14
CA ALA A 155 17.70 19.94 9.83
C ALA A 155 18.55 20.15 11.10
N GLU A 156 18.85 19.10 11.86
CA GLU A 156 19.74 19.15 13.03
C GLU A 156 21.18 19.44 12.64
N GLU A 157 21.69 18.79 11.60
CA GLU A 157 23.02 18.99 11.08
C GLU A 157 23.20 20.41 10.54
N LEU A 158 22.24 20.92 9.75
CA LEU A 158 22.26 22.31 9.28
C LEU A 158 22.23 23.35 10.40
N ARG A 159 21.50 23.08 11.49
CA ARG A 159 21.50 23.96 12.67
C ARG A 159 22.85 23.97 13.36
N THR A 160 23.50 22.82 13.43
CA THR A 160 24.82 22.65 14.04
C THR A 160 25.90 23.30 13.18
N GLU A 161 25.85 23.15 11.86
CA GLU A 161 26.71 23.88 10.92
C GLU A 161 26.54 25.39 11.05
N ARG A 162 25.30 25.87 11.13
CA ARG A 162 25.05 27.31 11.36
C ARG A 162 25.67 27.80 12.67
N ALA A 163 25.58 27.00 13.74
CA ALA A 163 26.17 27.35 15.03
C ALA A 163 27.70 27.38 14.96
N LEU A 164 28.33 26.45 14.24
CA LEU A 164 29.76 26.47 13.96
C LEU A 164 30.16 27.75 13.22
N LEU A 165 29.46 28.06 12.11
CA LEU A 165 29.76 29.25 11.30
C LEU A 165 29.63 30.55 12.10
N GLN A 166 28.61 30.64 12.96
CA GLN A 166 28.43 31.80 13.84
C GLN A 166 29.58 31.94 14.85
N ASP A 167 29.98 30.83 15.47
CA ASP A 167 31.07 30.82 16.45
C ASP A 167 32.43 31.16 15.81
N LEU A 168 32.69 30.70 14.58
CA LEU A 168 33.87 31.07 13.81
C LEU A 168 33.90 32.57 13.48
N LEU A 169 32.74 33.17 13.17
CA LEU A 169 32.62 34.61 12.92
C LEU A 169 32.86 35.44 14.19
N ASP A 170 32.34 34.98 15.33
CA ASP A 170 32.39 35.73 16.60
C ASP A 170 33.76 35.61 17.28
N SER A 171 34.37 34.42 17.26
CA SER A 171 35.69 34.17 17.85
C SER A 171 36.85 34.65 16.98
N GLY A 172 36.69 34.57 15.65
CA GLY A 172 37.80 34.75 14.69
C GLY A 172 38.86 33.65 14.77
N GLU A 173 38.63 32.59 15.55
CA GLU A 173 39.53 31.45 15.70
C GLU A 173 39.13 30.35 14.73
N ILE A 174 40.09 29.89 13.91
CA ILE A 174 39.87 28.77 12.99
C ILE A 174 40.39 27.50 13.65
N ASP A 175 39.47 26.68 14.15
CA ASP A 175 39.75 25.33 14.60
C ASP A 175 39.56 24.34 13.44
N ALA A 176 40.67 23.93 12.82
CA ALA A 176 40.66 23.02 11.69
C ALA A 176 40.20 21.60 12.04
N ASP A 177 40.39 21.17 13.29
CA ASP A 177 39.97 19.82 13.72
C ASP A 177 38.45 19.78 13.84
N ARG A 178 37.86 20.80 14.46
CA ARG A 178 36.41 20.97 14.53
C ARG A 178 35.78 21.13 13.16
N ILE A 179 36.39 21.89 12.24
CA ILE A 179 35.86 22.02 10.86
C ILE A 179 35.87 20.66 10.14
N ARG A 180 36.94 19.86 10.31
CA ARG A 180 37.01 18.53 9.68
C ARG A 180 35.94 17.57 10.22
N GLU A 181 35.75 17.52 11.54
CA GLU A 181 34.69 16.70 12.15
C GLU A 181 33.31 17.04 11.57
N ARG A 182 33.02 18.32 11.39
CA ARG A 182 31.75 18.81 10.85
C ARG A 182 31.59 18.53 9.35
N LEU A 183 32.67 18.69 8.58
CA LEU A 183 32.68 18.31 7.17
C LEU A 183 32.48 16.80 6.98
N ASP A 184 33.12 15.97 7.80
CA ASP A 184 32.99 14.51 7.75
C ASP A 184 31.54 14.11 8.07
N ALA A 185 30.96 14.64 9.15
CA ALA A 185 29.56 14.39 9.52
C ALA A 185 28.56 14.81 8.42
N THR A 186 28.75 15.98 7.82
CA THR A 186 27.92 16.45 6.70
C THR A 186 28.10 15.57 5.46
N SER A 187 29.32 15.12 5.17
CA SER A 187 29.60 14.26 4.02
C SER A 187 28.98 12.88 4.18
N ASP A 188 29.04 12.30 5.38
CA ASP A 188 28.40 11.02 5.70
C ASP A 188 26.88 11.11 5.56
N LEU A 189 26.26 12.17 6.10
CA LEU A 189 24.81 12.38 6.01
C LEU A 189 24.33 12.62 4.58
N LEU A 190 25.08 13.39 3.80
CA LEU A 190 24.79 13.59 2.37
C LEU A 190 24.96 12.28 1.58
N SER A 191 25.98 11.48 1.89
CA SER A 191 26.15 10.17 1.26
C SER A 191 24.98 9.24 1.56
N GLU A 192 24.46 9.25 2.80
CA GLU A 192 23.29 8.46 3.16
C GLU A 192 22.02 8.94 2.43
N PHE A 193 21.83 10.26 2.36
CA PHE A 193 20.74 10.87 1.59
C PHE A 193 20.84 10.55 0.09
N ASP A 194 22.03 10.61 -0.51
CA ASP A 194 22.25 10.31 -1.92
C ASP A 194 22.04 8.82 -2.23
N GLU A 195 22.34 7.94 -1.28
CA GLU A 195 22.17 6.51 -1.45
C GLU A 195 20.71 6.05 -1.26
N ARG A 196 20.01 6.60 -0.25
CA ARG A 196 18.73 6.07 0.25
C ARG A 196 17.55 7.00 0.08
N GLY A 197 17.80 8.30 -0.05
CA GLY A 197 16.73 9.29 -0.13
C GLY A 197 16.39 9.99 1.16
N THR A 198 15.13 10.40 1.29
CA THR A 198 14.57 11.08 2.46
C THR A 198 14.25 10.15 3.62
N THR A 199 14.23 8.84 3.40
CA THR A 199 13.91 7.85 4.43
C THR A 199 14.85 6.66 4.41
N ILE A 200 14.91 5.97 5.55
CA ILE A 200 15.71 4.76 5.74
C ILE A 200 14.81 3.60 6.12
N GLY A 201 15.10 2.46 5.48
CA GLY A 201 14.53 1.17 5.79
C GLY A 201 13.05 1.04 5.46
N ALA A 202 12.56 -0.16 5.75
CA ALA A 202 11.15 -0.51 5.68
C ALA A 202 10.79 -1.11 7.02
N LYS A 203 9.85 -0.48 7.74
CA LYS A 203 9.42 -0.92 9.06
C LYS A 203 8.45 -2.09 8.94
N GLN A 204 8.73 -3.17 9.65
CA GLN A 204 7.82 -4.30 9.77
C GLN A 204 6.63 -3.93 10.69
N ILE A 205 5.42 -4.17 10.20
CA ILE A 205 4.15 -3.97 10.90
C ILE A 205 3.36 -5.27 10.74
N ASP A 206 2.91 -5.85 11.85
CA ASP A 206 2.13 -7.11 11.87
C ASP A 206 2.78 -8.26 11.07
N GLY A 207 4.12 -8.32 11.07
CA GLY A 207 4.90 -9.36 10.40
C GLY A 207 5.19 -9.14 8.91
N ARG A 208 4.67 -8.06 8.30
CA ARG A 208 4.93 -7.68 6.91
C ARG A 208 5.55 -6.27 6.83
N HIS A 209 6.24 -5.98 5.75
CA HIS A 209 6.78 -4.64 5.46
C HIS A 209 5.84 -3.80 4.60
N ILE A 210 4.84 -4.45 4.00
CA ILE A 210 3.78 -3.83 3.22
C ILE A 210 2.48 -3.80 4.02
N VAL A 211 1.85 -2.63 4.05
CA VAL A 211 0.50 -2.42 4.57
C VAL A 211 -0.43 -2.14 3.41
N GLU A 212 -1.24 -3.13 3.05
CA GLU A 212 -2.29 -2.95 2.05
C GLU A 212 -3.40 -2.05 2.59
N LEU A 213 -3.86 -1.13 1.73
CA LEU A 213 -4.95 -0.21 2.02
C LEU A 213 -6.26 -0.89 1.56
N PRO A 214 -7.11 -1.34 2.50
CA PRO A 214 -8.26 -2.14 2.14
C PRO A 214 -9.39 -1.27 1.59
N VAL A 215 -10.12 -1.79 0.60
CA VAL A 215 -11.24 -1.09 -0.05
C VAL A 215 -12.58 -1.70 0.36
N ALA A 216 -13.47 -0.86 0.88
CA ALA A 216 -14.87 -1.20 1.10
C ALA A 216 -15.73 -0.70 -0.06
N SER A 217 -16.72 -1.49 -0.48
CA SER A 217 -17.88 -0.91 -1.15
C SER A 217 -18.64 -0.09 -0.10
N PHE A 218 -18.84 1.21 -0.33
CA PHE A 218 -19.56 2.14 0.55
C PHE A 218 -21.08 1.86 0.61
N SER A 219 -21.46 0.61 0.85
CA SER A 219 -22.84 0.16 0.92
C SER A 219 -23.28 -0.03 2.38
N ASN A 220 -24.27 0.76 2.81
CA ASN A 220 -24.84 0.71 4.18
C ASN A 220 -25.06 -0.72 4.68
N VAL A 221 -24.36 -1.09 5.76
CA VAL A 221 -24.54 -2.35 6.50
C VAL A 221 -25.94 -2.39 7.10
N LYS A 222 -26.70 -3.44 6.79
CA LYS A 222 -28.06 -3.62 7.34
C LYS A 222 -27.97 -4.21 8.76
N PRO A 223 -28.99 -4.04 9.63
CA PRO A 223 -28.93 -4.52 11.01
C PRO A 223 -28.59 -6.01 11.16
N PHE A 224 -29.09 -6.88 10.26
CA PHE A 224 -28.75 -8.31 10.34
C PHE A 224 -27.34 -8.63 9.81
N GLU A 225 -26.81 -7.81 8.89
CA GLU A 225 -25.44 -7.95 8.41
C GLU A 225 -24.45 -7.53 9.50
N GLU A 226 -24.77 -6.48 10.24
CA GLU A 226 -24.01 -6.02 11.40
C GLU A 226 -23.86 -7.12 12.45
N VAL A 227 -24.93 -7.82 12.79
CA VAL A 227 -24.87 -8.98 13.71
C VAL A 227 -23.91 -10.06 13.17
N ILE A 228 -23.92 -10.32 11.85
CA ILE A 228 -23.00 -11.28 11.24
C ILE A 228 -21.54 -10.82 11.37
N LEU A 229 -21.27 -9.53 11.11
CA LEU A 229 -19.92 -8.97 11.17
C LEU A 229 -19.37 -8.99 12.60
N PHE A 230 -20.16 -8.57 13.59
CA PHE A 230 -19.77 -8.67 14.99
C PHE A 230 -19.51 -10.12 15.39
N LYS A 231 -20.37 -11.06 14.96
CA LYS A 231 -20.18 -12.47 15.28
C LYS A 231 -18.85 -13.02 14.75
N LEU A 232 -18.51 -12.66 13.52
CA LEU A 232 -17.22 -13.04 12.92
C LEU A 232 -16.05 -12.33 13.60
N GLY A 233 -16.23 -11.08 14.04
CA GLY A 233 -15.22 -10.35 14.79
C GLY A 233 -14.90 -10.97 16.16
N GLU A 234 -15.90 -11.53 16.83
CA GLU A 234 -15.72 -12.21 18.12
C GLU A 234 -15.06 -13.59 17.98
N HIS A 235 -15.49 -14.38 17.00
CA HIS A 235 -15.04 -15.78 16.83
C HIS A 235 -13.81 -15.92 15.92
N GLY A 236 -13.50 -14.89 15.13
CA GLY A 236 -12.44 -14.88 14.13
C GLY A 236 -12.84 -15.58 12.83
N GLU A 237 -13.27 -16.85 12.92
CA GLU A 237 -13.61 -17.65 11.75
C GLU A 237 -14.59 -18.79 12.06
N PHE A 238 -15.31 -19.23 11.03
CA PHE A 238 -16.14 -20.45 11.07
C PHE A 238 -15.75 -21.38 9.92
N GLY A 239 -15.83 -22.69 10.14
CA GLY A 239 -15.54 -23.71 9.13
C GLY A 239 -16.60 -23.79 8.03
N SER A 240 -17.80 -23.25 8.28
CA SER A 240 -18.85 -23.12 7.26
C SER A 240 -19.87 -22.02 7.59
N VAL A 241 -20.60 -21.56 6.58
CA VAL A 241 -21.74 -20.64 6.75
C VAL A 241 -22.86 -21.28 7.59
N SER A 242 -23.00 -22.61 7.57
CA SER A 242 -24.01 -23.30 8.39
C SER A 242 -23.64 -23.28 9.87
N GLU A 243 -22.35 -23.44 10.19
CA GLU A 243 -21.83 -23.30 11.55
C GLU A 243 -22.02 -21.88 12.09
N LEU A 244 -21.72 -20.87 11.28
CA LEU A 244 -22.01 -19.46 11.59
C LEU A 244 -23.51 -19.25 11.84
N ALA A 245 -24.39 -19.83 11.02
CA ALA A 245 -25.83 -19.71 11.20
C ALA A 245 -26.31 -20.38 12.51
N GLU A 246 -25.78 -21.53 12.89
CA GLU A 246 -26.08 -22.16 14.18
C GLU A 246 -25.64 -21.30 15.36
N ALA A 247 -24.44 -20.71 15.28
CA ALA A 247 -23.92 -19.83 16.32
C ALA A 247 -24.78 -18.57 16.48
N LEU A 248 -25.18 -17.95 15.38
CA LEU A 248 -26.07 -16.78 15.36
C LEU A 248 -27.46 -17.09 15.93
N ALA A 249 -28.06 -18.23 15.56
CA ALA A 249 -29.37 -18.62 16.07
C ALA A 249 -29.36 -18.78 17.60
N ARG A 250 -28.30 -19.39 18.16
CA ARG A 250 -28.12 -19.55 19.61
C ARG A 250 -28.02 -18.22 20.34
N GLU A 251 -27.27 -17.28 19.79
CA GLU A 251 -27.04 -15.98 20.42
C GLU A 251 -28.28 -15.08 20.37
N MET A 252 -28.97 -15.08 19.24
CA MET A 252 -30.20 -14.30 19.06
C MET A 252 -31.42 -14.93 19.76
N ASN A 253 -31.26 -16.12 20.38
CA ASN A 253 -32.34 -16.94 20.93
C ASN A 253 -33.46 -17.19 19.89
N GLU A 254 -33.05 -17.42 18.65
CA GLU A 254 -33.90 -17.72 17.48
C GLU A 254 -33.86 -19.22 17.16
N GLU A 255 -34.94 -19.74 16.58
CA GLU A 255 -34.98 -21.14 16.17
C GLU A 255 -34.13 -21.39 14.92
N TYR A 256 -33.21 -22.36 14.98
CA TYR A 256 -32.39 -22.75 13.84
C TYR A 256 -33.23 -23.52 12.81
N THR A 257 -33.77 -22.78 11.84
CA THR A 257 -34.60 -23.28 10.75
C THR A 257 -33.89 -23.16 9.40
N ASP A 258 -34.36 -23.92 8.39
CA ASP A 258 -33.86 -23.79 7.01
C ASP A 258 -34.01 -22.37 6.46
N SER A 259 -35.07 -21.67 6.87
CA SER A 259 -35.31 -20.27 6.52
C SER A 259 -34.26 -19.35 7.14
N PHE A 260 -33.93 -19.53 8.42
CA PHE A 260 -32.88 -18.77 9.09
C PHE A 260 -31.51 -19.01 8.44
N ARG A 261 -31.16 -20.27 8.19
CA ARG A 261 -29.92 -20.63 7.49
C ARG A 261 -29.83 -19.99 6.11
N SER A 262 -30.93 -20.01 5.33
CA SER A 262 -30.97 -19.38 4.00
C SER A 262 -30.78 -17.86 4.09
N LYS A 263 -31.36 -17.21 5.12
CA LYS A 263 -31.15 -15.78 5.39
C LYS A 263 -29.68 -15.48 5.70
N VAL A 264 -29.00 -16.29 6.50
CA VAL A 264 -27.56 -16.11 6.80
C VAL A 264 -26.73 -16.26 5.53
N ILE A 265 -26.94 -17.32 4.73
CA ILE A 265 -26.23 -17.54 3.46
C ILE A 265 -26.36 -16.33 2.54
N TYR A 266 -27.58 -15.83 2.34
CA TYR A 266 -27.83 -14.66 1.51
C TYR A 266 -27.09 -13.40 1.98
N ASN A 267 -27.00 -13.17 3.29
CA ASN A 267 -26.30 -11.99 3.81
C ASN A 267 -24.78 -12.18 3.80
N VAL A 268 -24.26 -13.39 4.02
CA VAL A 268 -22.84 -13.70 3.87
C VAL A 268 -22.40 -13.48 2.42
N ASP A 269 -23.16 -13.97 1.44
CA ASP A 269 -22.90 -13.76 0.01
C ASP A 269 -22.85 -12.26 -0.33
N ARG A 270 -23.84 -11.49 0.14
CA ARG A 270 -23.87 -10.03 -0.05
C ARG A 270 -22.76 -9.28 0.70
N LEU A 271 -22.27 -9.81 1.82
CA LEU A 271 -21.11 -9.27 2.54
C LEU A 271 -19.77 -9.73 1.93
N GLY A 272 -19.79 -10.76 1.08
CA GLY A 272 -18.63 -11.34 0.41
C GLY A 272 -18.06 -10.47 -0.72
N PRO A 273 -17.05 -10.99 -1.45
CA PRO A 273 -16.30 -10.25 -2.47
C PRO A 273 -17.17 -9.65 -3.58
N GLY A 274 -18.16 -10.39 -4.08
CA GLY A 274 -19.11 -9.95 -5.11
C GLY A 274 -20.18 -8.97 -4.62
N GLY A 275 -20.18 -8.64 -3.32
CA GLY A 275 -21.05 -7.65 -2.73
C GLY A 275 -20.25 -6.54 -2.06
N LYS A 276 -20.27 -6.51 -0.73
CA LYS A 276 -19.64 -5.43 0.04
C LYS A 276 -18.15 -5.63 0.29
N GLY A 277 -17.69 -6.88 0.30
CA GLY A 277 -16.31 -7.28 0.56
C GLY A 277 -15.90 -7.16 2.02
N TYR A 278 -16.83 -7.25 2.97
CA TYR A 278 -16.51 -7.32 4.40
C TYR A 278 -16.13 -8.74 4.86
N ILE A 279 -16.53 -9.76 4.11
CA ILE A 279 -16.26 -11.18 4.40
C ILE A 279 -15.44 -11.79 3.28
N GLU A 280 -14.52 -12.68 3.65
CA GLU A 280 -13.81 -13.56 2.73
C GLU A 280 -14.25 -15.01 2.94
N GLN A 281 -14.26 -15.79 1.86
CA GLN A 281 -14.61 -17.20 1.86
C GLN A 281 -13.51 -18.04 1.20
N GLU A 282 -12.83 -18.88 1.97
CA GLU A 282 -11.79 -19.79 1.46
C GLU A 282 -12.41 -21.18 1.22
N GLU A 283 -12.29 -21.71 0.00
CA GLU A 283 -12.80 -23.04 -0.32
C GLU A 283 -11.98 -24.12 0.41
N ARG A 284 -12.67 -24.97 1.18
CA ARG A 284 -12.12 -26.12 1.89
C ARG A 284 -12.94 -27.36 1.53
N GLY A 285 -12.64 -27.94 0.38
CA GLY A 285 -13.25 -29.19 -0.08
C GLY A 285 -14.72 -29.06 -0.49
N LYS A 286 -15.66 -29.22 0.45
CA LYS A 286 -17.11 -29.04 0.20
C LYS A 286 -17.74 -27.91 1.02
N SER A 287 -16.92 -27.17 1.76
CA SER A 287 -17.35 -26.08 2.63
C SER A 287 -16.49 -24.86 2.40
N TYR A 288 -17.03 -23.69 2.74
CA TYR A 288 -16.33 -22.42 2.66
C TYR A 288 -16.03 -21.93 4.07
N ARG A 289 -14.74 -21.84 4.41
CA ARG A 289 -14.30 -21.21 5.65
C ARG A 289 -14.61 -19.72 5.54
N THR A 290 -15.33 -19.18 6.52
CA THR A 290 -15.86 -17.82 6.46
C THR A 290 -15.22 -16.99 7.57
N ARG A 291 -14.61 -15.86 7.20
CA ARG A 291 -13.93 -14.93 8.13
C ARG A 291 -14.14 -13.47 7.72
N LEU A 292 -13.83 -12.54 8.60
CA LEU A 292 -13.74 -11.13 8.20
C LEU A 292 -12.59 -10.94 7.22
N SER A 293 -12.84 -10.14 6.19
CA SER A 293 -11.78 -9.48 5.43
C SER A 293 -11.09 -8.41 6.29
N ARG A 294 -9.96 -7.88 5.81
CA ARG A 294 -9.30 -6.76 6.50
C ARG A 294 -10.20 -5.54 6.69
N ILE A 295 -11.03 -5.19 5.70
CA ILE A 295 -11.99 -4.09 5.86
C ILE A 295 -13.14 -4.44 6.81
N GLY A 296 -13.54 -5.71 6.88
CA GLY A 296 -14.49 -6.22 7.86
C GLY A 296 -13.98 -6.08 9.29
N GLU A 297 -12.72 -6.41 9.55
CA GLU A 297 -12.07 -6.23 10.85
C GLU A 297 -12.06 -4.76 11.27
N LEU A 298 -11.68 -3.86 10.35
CA LEU A 298 -11.68 -2.42 10.61
C LEU A 298 -13.09 -1.89 10.84
N TRP A 299 -14.08 -2.38 10.10
CA TRP A 299 -15.48 -2.02 10.29
C TRP A 299 -15.96 -2.40 11.70
N VAL A 300 -15.74 -3.65 12.13
CA VAL A 300 -16.13 -4.10 13.48
C VAL A 300 -15.43 -3.27 14.55
N ARG A 301 -14.12 -3.03 14.42
CA ARG A 301 -13.36 -2.20 15.37
C ARG A 301 -13.90 -0.77 15.48
N ALA A 302 -14.32 -0.17 14.36
CA ALA A 302 -14.86 1.19 14.34
C ALA A 302 -16.28 1.30 14.92
N HIS A 303 -17.03 0.20 14.94
CA HIS A 303 -18.44 0.19 15.40
C HIS A 303 -18.61 -0.47 16.77
N ALA A 304 -17.59 -1.14 17.31
CA ALA A 304 -17.62 -1.78 18.63
C ALA A 304 -17.77 -0.79 19.80
N ASP A 305 -17.32 0.47 19.65
CA ASP A 305 -17.39 1.50 20.71
C ASP A 305 -18.68 2.35 20.65
N SER A 306 -19.67 1.98 19.82
CA SER A 306 -20.90 2.76 19.65
C SER A 306 -21.99 2.46 20.69
N ASP A 307 -21.73 1.54 21.63
CA ASP A 307 -22.67 1.03 22.64
C ASP A 307 -22.38 1.51 24.09
N GLU A 308 -21.63 2.62 24.29
CA GLU A 308 -21.54 3.34 25.58
C GLU A 308 -22.43 4.59 25.67
#